data_AF-A0A961SGR8-F1
#
_entry.id   AF-A0A961SGR8-F1
#
_cell.length_a   1.000
_cell.length_b   1.000
_cell.length_c   1.000
_cell.angle_alpha   90.00
_cell.angle_beta   90.00
_cell.angle_gamma   90.00
#
_symmetry.space_group_name_H-M   'P 1'
#
loop_
_entity.id
_entity.type
_entity.pdbx_description
1 polymer ?
#
loop_
_entity_poly.entity_id
_entity_poly.type
_entity_poly.pdbx_seq_one_letter_code
_entity_poly.pdbx_strand_id
1 'polypeptide(L)' 'LSAMALLGIGFRNISMSPAAIGPVKSMLLSLDLGKLEEALLPVIEDTRSEKTVREFLMDFADANGVSL' A
#
# COMPACT_ATOMS: atom_id res chain seq x y z
N LEU A 1 -3.02 -1.61 -5.30
CA LEU A 1 -2.83 -0.27 -4.67
C LEU A 1 -3.83 0.05 -3.56
N SER A 2 -5.15 0.15 -3.79
CA SER A 2 -6.08 0.58 -2.72
C SER A 2 -6.04 -0.32 -1.47
N ALA A 3 -5.94 -1.64 -1.64
CA ALA A 3 -5.77 -2.56 -0.52
C ALA A 3 -4.49 -2.27 0.29
N MET A 4 -3.37 -2.00 -0.41
CA MET A 4 -2.08 -1.65 0.21
C MET A 4 -2.19 -0.35 1.02
N ALA A 5 -2.85 0.68 0.48
CA ALA A 5 -3.09 1.92 1.19
C ALA A 5 -3.92 1.69 2.48
N LEU A 6 -5.02 0.94 2.37
CA LEU A 6 -5.89 0.64 3.51
C LEU A 6 -5.15 -0.16 4.60
N LEU A 7 -4.33 -1.13 4.21
CA LEU A 7 -3.47 -1.87 5.15
C LEU A 7 -2.48 -0.93 5.84
N GLY A 8 -1.81 -0.06 5.09
CA GLY A 8 -0.83 0.90 5.60
C GLY A 8 -1.40 1.97 6.53
N ILE A 9 -2.72 2.17 6.57
CA ILE A 9 -3.41 3.02 7.55
C ILE A 9 -4.14 2.20 8.64
N GLY A 10 -3.88 0.89 8.71
CA GLY A 10 -4.30 0.04 9.82
C GLY A 10 -5.56 -0.81 9.59
N PHE A 11 -6.20 -0.79 8.42
CA PHE A 11 -7.31 -1.71 8.15
C PHE A 11 -6.81 -3.16 8.06
N ARG A 12 -7.44 -4.07 8.80
CA ARG A 12 -7.06 -5.51 8.82
C ARG A 12 -8.09 -6.43 8.17
N ASN A 13 -9.28 -5.92 7.88
CA ASN A 13 -10.33 -6.64 7.18
C ASN A 13 -10.79 -5.82 5.98
N ILE A 14 -10.64 -6.38 4.78
CA ILE A 14 -10.97 -5.70 3.52
C ILE A 14 -11.77 -6.66 2.64
N SER A 15 -12.94 -6.22 2.19
CA SER A 15 -13.81 -6.97 1.28
C SER A 15 -13.52 -6.62 -0.18
N MET A 16 -13.66 -7.59 -1.09
CA MET A 16 -13.41 -7.41 -2.52
C MET A 16 -14.12 -8.50 -3.36
N SER A 17 -14.13 -8.34 -4.68
CA SER A 17 -14.61 -9.38 -5.59
C SER A 17 -13.66 -10.60 -5.61
N PRO A 18 -14.15 -11.82 -5.90
CA PRO A 18 -13.30 -13.02 -5.90
C PRO A 18 -12.05 -12.92 -6.79
N ALA A 19 -12.16 -12.23 -7.93
CA ALA A 19 -11.05 -12.05 -8.86
C ALA A 19 -9.89 -11.20 -8.29
N ALA A 20 -10.16 -10.32 -7.33
CA ALA A 20 -9.14 -9.46 -6.71
C ALA A 20 -8.36 -10.15 -5.58
N ILE A 21 -8.87 -11.26 -5.04
CA ILE A 21 -8.27 -11.93 -3.88
C ILE A 21 -6.86 -12.43 -4.18
N GLY A 22 -6.64 -13.06 -5.34
CA GLY A 22 -5.34 -13.58 -5.74
C GLY A 22 -4.25 -12.50 -5.80
N PRO A 23 -4.44 -11.44 -6.61
CA PRO A 23 -3.49 -10.31 -6.67
C PRO A 23 -3.24 -9.65 -5.32
N VAL A 24 -4.28 -9.38 -4.53
CA VAL A 24 -4.10 -8.74 -3.20
C VAL A 24 -3.35 -9.65 -2.23
N LYS A 25 -3.58 -10.97 -2.28
CA LYS A 25 -2.83 -11.94 -1.47
C LYS A 25 -1.37 -12.01 -1.89
N SER A 26 -1.07 -11.96 -3.20
CA SER A 26 0.31 -11.90 -3.71
C SER A 26 1.03 -10.65 -3.18
N MET A 27 0.39 -9.49 -3.31
CA MET A 27 0.86 -8.21 -2.78
C MET A 27 1.18 -8.31 -1.29
N LEU A 28 0.23 -8.81 -0.49
CA LEU A 28 0.38 -8.99 0.95
C LEU A 28 1.56 -9.90 1.34
N LEU A 29 1.78 -10.99 0.60
CA LEU A 29 2.87 -11.92 0.89
C LEU A 29 4.26 -11.33 0.60
N SER A 30 4.33 -10.35 -0.30
CA SER A 30 5.56 -9.62 -0.64
C SER A 30 5.76 -8.31 0.14
N LEU A 31 4.73 -7.86 0.88
CA LEU A 31 4.73 -6.56 1.53
C LEU A 31 5.28 -6.63 2.96
N ASP A 32 6.27 -5.80 3.25
CA ASP A 32 6.62 -5.45 4.63
C ASP A 32 5.69 -4.33 5.11
N LEU A 33 4.66 -4.71 5.88
CA LEU A 33 3.62 -3.77 6.32
C LEU A 33 4.17 -2.73 7.30
N GLY A 34 5.13 -3.08 8.15
CA GLY A 34 5.72 -2.13 9.10
C GLY A 34 6.46 -1.00 8.39
N LYS A 35 7.27 -1.36 7.38
CA LYS A 35 7.94 -0.36 6.53
C LYS A 35 6.97 0.53 5.77
N LEU A 36 5.85 -0.04 5.29
CA LEU A 36 4.83 0.74 4.63
C LEU A 36 4.17 1.73 5.60
N GLU A 37 3.77 1.29 6.79
CA GLU A 37 3.16 2.15 7.81
C GLU A 37 4.10 3.32 8.18
N GLU A 38 5.38 3.03 8.44
CA GLU A 38 6.39 4.06 8.75
C GLU A 38 6.60 5.07 7.61
N ALA A 39 6.57 4.62 6.36
CA ALA A 39 6.82 5.48 5.20
C ALA A 39 5.57 6.24 4.72
N LEU A 40 4.38 5.65 4.89
CA LEU A 40 3.12 6.21 4.38
C LEU A 40 2.52 7.28 5.29
N LEU A 41 2.61 7.12 6.62
CA LEU A 41 1.99 8.07 7.55
C LEU A 41 2.50 9.51 7.38
N PRO A 42 3.82 9.78 7.25
CA PRO A 42 4.33 11.13 6.98
C PRO A 42 3.83 11.72 5.66
N VAL A 43 3.65 10.87 4.63
CA VAL A 43 3.17 11.29 3.30
C VAL A 43 1.70 11.73 3.35
N ILE A 44 0.89 11.08 4.18
CA ILE A 44 -0.53 11.46 4.36
C ILE A 44 -0.65 12.76 5.15
N GLU A 45 0.24 13.00 6.12
CA GLU A 45 0.28 14.23 6.91
C GLU A 45 0.79 15.45 6.10
N ASP A 46 1.64 15.21 5.10
CA ASP A 46 2.20 16.29 4.27
C ASP A 46 1.22 16.79 3.21
N THR A 47 0.50 17.85 3.55
CA THR A 47 -0.42 18.56 2.65
C THR A 47 0.26 19.37 1.54
N ARG A 48 1.60 19.46 1.53
CA ARG A 48 2.38 20.22 0.54
C ARG A 48 3.21 19.31 -0.38
N SER A 49 3.09 17.99 -0.24
CA SER A 49 3.81 17.03 -1.09
C SER A 49 3.43 17.21 -2.56
N GLU A 50 4.44 17.27 -3.43
CA GLU A 50 4.26 17.28 -4.89
C GLU A 50 3.80 15.91 -5.42
N LYS A 51 4.10 14.83 -4.69
CA LYS A 51 3.69 13.47 -5.05
C LYS A 51 2.37 13.11 -4.40
N THR A 52 1.50 12.48 -5.19
CA THR A 52 0.27 11.86 -4.69
C THR A 52 0.57 10.58 -3.92
N VAL A 53 -0.32 10.20 -2.99
CA VAL A 53 -0.25 8.89 -2.29
C VAL A 53 -0.18 7.72 -3.28
N ARG A 54 -0.83 7.84 -4.43
CA ARG A 54 -0.81 6.79 -5.47
C ARG A 54 0.60 6.61 -6.05
N GLU A 55 1.26 7.71 -6.41
CA GLU A 55 2.63 7.67 -6.94
C GLU A 55 3.60 7.14 -5.90
N PHE A 56 3.49 7.62 -4.65
CA PHE A 56 4.26 7.11 -3.54
C PHE A 56 4.11 5.58 -3.36
N LEU A 57 2.90 5.04 -3.40
CA LEU A 57 2.67 3.60 -3.24
C LEU A 57 3.21 2.77 -4.42
N MET A 58 3.23 3.33 -5.63
CA MET A 58 3.86 2.70 -6.78
C MET A 58 5.38 2.66 -6.61
N ASP A 59 5.99 3.81 -6.28
CA ASP A 59 7.43 3.91 -6.03
C ASP A 59 7.87 2.98 -4.89
N PHE A 60 7.08 2.92 -3.81
CA PHE A 60 7.34 2.03 -2.68
C PHE A 60 7.27 0.55 -3.12
N ALA A 61 6.26 0.18 -3.91
CA ALA A 61 6.11 -1.18 -4.38
C ALA A 61 7.28 -1.62 -5.26
N ASP A 62 7.68 -0.78 -6.21
CA ASP A 62 8.83 -1.05 -7.09
C ASP A 62 10.14 -1.15 -6.29
N ALA A 63 10.38 -0.22 -5.36
CA ALA A 63 11.60 -0.18 -4.55
C ALA A 63 11.71 -1.37 -3.57
N ASN A 64 10.58 -1.94 -3.13
CA ASN A 64 10.55 -3.03 -2.16
C ASN A 64 10.19 -4.39 -2.79
N GLY A 65 10.03 -4.46 -4.12
CA GLY A 65 9.68 -5.71 -4.81
C GLY A 65 8.29 -6.25 -4.48
N VAL A 66 7.34 -5.36 -4.20
CA VAL A 66 5.95 -5.73 -3.88
C VAL A 66 5.19 -6.04 -5.18
N SER A 67 4.52 -7.19 -5.22
CA SER A 67 3.66 -7.58 -6.35
C SER A 67 2.41 -6.70 -6.41
N LEU A 68 2.14 -6.02 -7.53
CA LEU A 68 0.93 -5.21 -7.75
C LEU A 68 -0.07 -5.83 -8.72
#